data_AF-A0AAW4BLU5-F1
#
_entry.id   AF-A0AAW4BLU5-F1
#
_cell.length_a   1.000
_cell.length_b   1.000
_cell.length_c   1.000
_cell.angle_alpha   90.00
_cell.angle_beta   90.00
_cell.angle_gamma   90.00
#
_symmetry.space_group_name_H-M   'P 1'
#
loop_
_entity.id
_entity.type
_entity.pdbx_description
1 polymer ?
#
loop_
_entity_poly.entity_id
_entity_poly.type
_entity_poly.pdbx_seq_one_letter_code
_entity_poly.pdbx_strand_id
1 'polypeptide(L)'
;LRVCKAEVHRKDKALHPRKITNVFMVCDRDELPEANIHAQSGVKVVGVDYPDKFDLVLPCPERINCYLLTWKRREIKNYLLSHTALSHHNVLAEINNADIALRNHLQPNTPGDNDDIRRLNAKNVIDPLINTEGIGLDINKLQAYIDQIPPDEISEDITNMYNFIIGKL
;
A
#
# COMPACT_ATOMS: atom_id res chain seq x y z
N LEU A 1 30.32 -13.14 -1.48
CA LEU A 1 29.62 -13.33 -0.20
C LEU A 1 30.50 -12.76 0.90
N ARG A 2 30.11 -11.67 1.55
CA ARG A 2 30.92 -11.05 2.62
C ARG A 2 30.78 -11.91 3.88
N VAL A 3 31.90 -12.43 4.36
CA VAL A 3 31.97 -13.32 5.51
C VAL A 3 31.50 -12.59 6.77
N CYS A 4 30.54 -13.17 7.49
CA CYS A 4 30.08 -12.67 8.76
C CYS A 4 31.27 -12.71 9.76
N LYS A 5 31.52 -11.61 10.49
CA LYS A 5 32.60 -11.55 11.50
C LYS A 5 32.47 -12.62 12.61
N ALA A 6 31.35 -13.35 12.67
CA ALA A 6 31.12 -14.49 13.56
C ALA A 6 32.00 -15.72 13.23
N GLU A 7 32.34 -15.96 11.95
CA GLU A 7 33.18 -17.11 11.55
C GLU A 7 34.61 -16.99 12.09
N VAL A 8 35.11 -15.76 12.24
CA VAL A 8 36.43 -15.46 12.85
C VAL A 8 36.47 -15.86 14.34
N HIS A 9 35.32 -15.97 15.00
CA HIS A 9 35.21 -16.19 16.45
C HIS A 9 34.60 -17.55 16.85
N ARG A 10 34.48 -18.52 15.93
CA ARG A 10 34.04 -19.91 16.19
C ARG A 10 32.78 -20.04 17.07
N LYS A 11 31.68 -19.39 16.66
CA LYS A 11 30.37 -19.55 17.34
C LYS A 11 29.38 -20.28 16.44
N ASP A 12 29.05 -21.53 16.79
CA ASP A 12 28.17 -22.46 16.04
C ASP A 12 26.65 -22.16 16.14
N LYS A 13 26.26 -21.03 16.76
CA LYS A 13 24.86 -20.57 16.80
C LYS A 13 24.78 -19.17 16.22
N ALA A 14 23.74 -18.91 15.42
CA ALA A 14 23.39 -17.57 14.97
C ALA A 14 23.35 -16.65 16.20
N LEU A 15 24.26 -15.67 16.24
CA LEU A 15 24.43 -14.78 17.39
C LEU A 15 23.20 -13.90 17.64
N HIS A 16 22.29 -13.77 16.67
CA HIS A 16 21.17 -12.83 16.68
C HIS A 16 19.89 -13.43 16.05
N PRO A 17 18.69 -13.06 16.56
CA PRO A 17 17.38 -13.48 16.02
C PRO A 17 17.06 -12.86 14.64
N ARG A 18 15.90 -13.23 14.05
CA ARG A 18 15.40 -12.84 12.71
C ARG A 18 15.87 -11.44 12.28
N LYS A 19 16.56 -11.37 11.14
CA LYS A 19 17.23 -10.17 10.64
C LYS A 19 16.37 -9.45 9.61
N ILE A 20 16.08 -8.18 9.86
CA ILE A 20 15.39 -7.30 8.91
C ILE A 20 16.37 -6.97 7.79
N THR A 21 16.05 -7.36 6.55
CA THR A 21 16.86 -7.10 5.35
C THR A 21 16.29 -5.96 4.50
N ASN A 22 14.97 -5.78 4.55
CA ASN A 22 14.25 -4.77 3.78
C ASN A 22 13.29 -3.99 4.69
N VAL A 23 13.27 -2.67 4.54
CA VAL A 23 12.33 -1.75 5.18
C VAL A 23 11.57 -1.02 4.07
N PHE A 24 10.25 -1.05 4.12
CA PHE A 24 9.37 -0.36 3.19
C PHE A 24 8.65 0.76 3.94
N MET A 25 8.82 1.99 3.48
CA MET A 25 8.09 3.15 3.98
C MET A 25 7.05 3.53 2.93
N VAL A 26 5.77 3.41 3.24
CA VAL A 26 4.67 3.76 2.34
C VAL A 26 4.07 5.09 2.79
N CYS A 27 3.96 6.04 1.87
CA CYS A 27 3.44 7.38 2.15
C CYS A 27 2.31 7.76 1.18
N ASP A 28 1.36 8.57 1.65
CA ASP A 28 0.43 9.26 0.77
C ASP A 28 1.22 10.12 -0.24
N ARG A 29 0.83 10.10 -1.52
CA ARG A 29 1.51 10.89 -2.55
C ARG A 29 1.21 12.37 -2.44
N ASP A 30 0.05 12.74 -1.91
CA ASP A 30 -0.46 14.12 -1.79
C ASP A 30 -0.15 14.98 -3.03
N GLU A 31 0.85 15.86 -2.92
CA GLU A 31 1.29 16.82 -3.94
C GLU A 31 2.58 16.41 -4.66
N LEU A 32 3.14 15.23 -4.38
CA LEU A 32 4.39 14.76 -4.95
C LEU A 32 4.28 14.59 -6.49
N PRO A 33 5.11 15.32 -7.26
CA PRO A 33 5.05 15.29 -8.72
C PRO A 33 5.31 13.90 -9.30
N GLU A 34 4.70 13.60 -10.45
CA GLU A 34 4.90 12.31 -11.14
C GLU A 34 6.34 12.08 -11.58
N ALA A 35 7.07 13.16 -11.88
CA ALA A 35 8.49 13.11 -12.20
C ALA A 35 9.35 12.51 -11.08
N ASN A 36 8.86 12.53 -9.84
CA ASN A 36 9.54 11.97 -8.68
C ASN A 36 9.16 10.49 -8.44
N ILE A 37 8.36 9.89 -9.32
CA ILE A 37 7.93 8.49 -9.21
C ILE A 37 8.61 7.66 -10.29
N HIS A 38 9.13 6.51 -9.89
CA HIS A 38 9.86 5.63 -10.80
C HIS A 38 8.88 5.01 -11.80
N ALA A 39 9.01 5.42 -13.06
CA ALA A 39 8.05 5.16 -14.13
C ALA A 39 7.66 3.69 -14.30
N GLN A 40 8.59 2.75 -14.09
CA GLN A 40 8.31 1.33 -14.26
C GLN A 40 7.61 0.71 -13.05
N SER A 41 7.84 1.24 -11.85
CA SER A 41 7.22 0.68 -10.64
C SER A 41 5.90 1.36 -10.29
N GLY A 42 5.67 2.59 -10.73
CA GLY A 42 4.48 3.38 -10.39
C GLY A 42 4.39 3.84 -8.94
N VAL A 43 5.19 3.26 -8.02
CA VAL A 43 5.10 3.51 -6.56
C VAL A 43 6.41 3.95 -5.90
N LYS A 44 7.60 3.60 -6.43
CA LYS A 44 8.87 3.96 -5.79
C LYS A 44 9.21 5.44 -6.03
N VAL A 45 9.60 6.16 -4.98
CA VAL A 45 10.08 7.55 -5.10
C VAL A 45 11.53 7.56 -5.63
N VAL A 46 11.78 8.36 -6.67
CA VAL A 46 13.08 8.54 -7.33
C VAL A 46 13.95 9.50 -6.52
N GLY A 47 15.28 9.28 -6.54
CA GLY A 47 16.24 10.17 -5.90
C GLY A 47 16.33 10.04 -4.38
N VAL A 48 15.57 9.10 -3.81
CA VAL A 48 15.57 8.76 -2.39
C VAL A 48 16.14 7.36 -2.17
N ASP A 49 17.20 7.03 -2.88
CA ASP A 49 17.99 5.86 -2.57
C ASP A 49 18.81 6.18 -1.31
N TYR A 50 18.61 5.41 -0.24
CA TYR A 50 19.27 5.62 1.05
C TYR A 50 20.44 4.65 1.34
N PRO A 51 21.32 4.27 0.40
CA PRO A 51 22.36 3.28 0.70
C PRO A 51 23.38 3.76 1.73
N ASP A 52 23.55 5.09 1.89
CA ASP A 52 24.61 5.67 2.72
C ASP A 52 24.09 6.43 3.95
N LYS A 53 22.79 6.79 4.01
CA LYS A 53 22.19 7.50 5.15
C LYS A 53 21.61 6.58 6.23
N PHE A 54 21.27 5.34 5.88
CA PHE A 54 20.94 4.26 6.82
C PHE A 54 22.10 3.27 6.93
N ASP A 55 23.34 3.75 6.81
CA ASP A 55 24.49 3.06 7.43
C ASP A 55 24.39 3.27 8.95
N LEU A 56 23.28 2.77 9.52
CA LEU A 56 23.18 2.49 10.94
C LEU A 56 24.41 1.64 11.20
N VAL A 57 25.33 2.14 12.03
CA VAL A 57 26.60 1.50 12.37
C VAL A 57 26.29 0.17 13.08
N LEU A 58 25.85 -0.81 12.28
CA LEU A 58 25.44 -2.11 12.72
C LEU A 58 26.73 -2.92 12.81
N PRO A 59 26.89 -3.73 13.87
CA PRO A 59 28.12 -4.48 14.11
C PRO A 59 28.45 -5.49 12.99
N CYS A 60 27.51 -5.75 12.06
CA CYS A 60 27.68 -6.60 10.89
C CYS A 60 27.72 -5.78 9.59
N PRO A 61 28.55 -6.18 8.59
CA PRO A 61 28.71 -5.48 7.31
C PRO A 61 27.51 -5.63 6.34
N GLU A 62 26.32 -5.90 6.87
CA GLU A 62 25.13 -6.22 6.10
C GLU A 62 24.23 -4.99 5.99
N ARG A 63 24.04 -4.51 4.77
CA ARG A 63 23.20 -3.36 4.46
C ARG A 63 21.71 -3.71 4.61
N ILE A 64 20.97 -2.85 5.28
CA ILE A 64 19.50 -2.84 5.24
C ILE A 64 19.09 -2.06 3.99
N ASN A 65 18.20 -2.64 3.17
CA ASN A 65 17.61 -1.91 2.05
C ASN A 65 16.39 -1.13 2.54
N CYS A 66 16.37 0.18 2.30
CA CYS A 66 15.22 1.03 2.59
C CYS A 66 14.58 1.49 1.28
N TYR A 67 13.27 1.27 1.14
CA TYR A 67 12.48 1.71 -0.02
C TYR A 67 11.43 2.71 0.44
N LEU A 68 11.43 3.90 -0.17
CA LEU A 68 10.34 4.87 -0.03
C LEU A 68 9.35 4.67 -1.18
N LEU A 69 8.14 4.28 -0.83
CA LEU A 69 7.03 4.01 -1.73
C LEU A 69 5.92 5.02 -1.47
N THR A 70 5.10 5.25 -2.48
CA THR A 70 3.94 6.12 -2.37
C THR A 70 2.78 5.58 -3.18
N TRP A 71 1.58 5.88 -2.69
CA TRP A 71 0.32 5.48 -3.32
C TRP A 71 -0.47 6.74 -3.72
N LYS A 72 -1.34 6.64 -4.73
CA LYS A 72 -2.00 7.80 -5.36
C LYS A 72 -3.22 8.33 -4.62
N ARG A 73 -4.06 7.47 -4.01
CA ARG A 73 -5.30 7.87 -3.30
C ARG A 73 -4.94 8.54 -1.96
N ARG A 74 -5.67 9.61 -1.61
CA ARG A 74 -5.38 10.42 -0.42
C ARG A 74 -5.67 9.71 0.90
N GLU A 75 -6.55 8.72 0.86
CA GLU A 75 -6.98 7.96 2.02
C GLU A 75 -6.83 6.47 1.71
N ILE A 76 -6.24 5.71 2.63
CA ILE A 76 -6.07 4.25 2.46
C ILE A 76 -7.42 3.54 2.24
N LYS A 77 -8.48 4.04 2.87
CA LYS A 77 -9.83 3.48 2.72
C LYS A 77 -10.39 3.66 1.32
N ASN A 78 -9.89 4.62 0.54
CA ASN A 78 -10.33 4.78 -0.84
C ASN A 78 -9.90 3.58 -1.68
N TYR A 79 -8.88 2.81 -1.31
CA TYR A 79 -8.54 1.56 -2.02
C TYR A 79 -9.54 0.42 -1.82
N LEU A 80 -10.49 0.59 -0.91
CA LEU A 80 -11.61 -0.34 -0.70
C LEU A 80 -12.81 -0.01 -1.61
N LEU A 81 -12.74 1.06 -2.40
CA LEU A 81 -13.81 1.44 -3.32
C LEU A 81 -13.84 0.50 -4.53
N SER A 82 -14.90 -0.31 -4.60
CA SER A 82 -15.20 -1.24 -5.68
C SER A 82 -16.68 -1.13 -6.02
N HIS A 83 -17.01 -1.10 -7.32
CA HIS A 83 -18.39 -1.04 -7.79
C HIS A 83 -19.19 -2.24 -7.24
N THR A 84 -18.65 -3.45 -7.37
CA THR A 84 -19.32 -4.69 -6.99
C THR A 84 -19.53 -4.80 -5.49
N ALA A 85 -18.50 -4.52 -4.68
CA ALA A 85 -18.62 -4.59 -3.21
C ALA A 85 -19.61 -3.54 -2.67
N LEU A 86 -19.54 -2.29 -3.14
CA LEU A 86 -20.46 -1.23 -2.70
C LEU A 86 -21.90 -1.48 -3.16
N SER A 87 -22.09 -2.08 -4.34
CA SER A 87 -23.40 -2.49 -4.84
C SER A 87 -24.01 -3.59 -3.96
N HIS A 88 -23.21 -4.59 -3.57
CA HIS A 88 -23.66 -5.67 -2.69
C HIS A 88 -24.15 -5.13 -1.34
N HIS A 89 -23.51 -4.09 -0.82
CA HIS A 89 -23.90 -3.40 0.41
C HIS A 89 -24.97 -2.31 0.23
N ASN A 90 -25.48 -2.07 -0.99
CA ASN A 90 -26.47 -1.05 -1.34
C ASN A 90 -26.03 0.41 -1.04
N VAL A 91 -24.72 0.68 -1.03
CA VAL A 91 -24.16 2.02 -0.73
C VAL A 91 -23.43 2.65 -1.92
N LEU A 92 -23.45 2.01 -3.11
CA LEU A 92 -22.79 2.55 -4.31
C LEU A 92 -23.24 3.97 -4.65
N ALA A 93 -24.53 4.27 -4.49
CA ALA A 93 -25.09 5.59 -4.81
C ALA A 93 -24.55 6.71 -3.90
N GLU A 94 -24.02 6.38 -2.71
CA GLU A 94 -23.36 7.35 -1.83
C GLU A 94 -21.98 7.76 -2.36
N ILE A 95 -21.35 6.91 -3.17
CA ILE A 95 -20.05 7.16 -3.80
C ILE A 95 -20.22 7.70 -5.23
N ASN A 96 -21.05 7.07 -6.04
CA ASN A 96 -21.40 7.48 -7.40
C ASN A 96 -22.50 8.56 -7.37
N ASN A 97 -22.21 9.67 -6.69
CA ASN A 97 -23.13 10.77 -6.47
C ASN A 97 -22.75 12.00 -7.33
N ALA A 98 -23.46 13.13 -7.14
CA ALA A 98 -23.24 14.35 -7.92
C ALA A 98 -21.92 15.09 -7.65
N ASP A 99 -21.18 14.71 -6.60
CA ASP A 99 -19.91 15.33 -6.21
C ASP A 99 -18.74 14.84 -7.07
N ILE A 100 -18.92 13.74 -7.82
CA ILE A 100 -17.94 13.22 -8.78
C ILE A 100 -18.51 13.23 -10.20
N ALA A 101 -17.65 13.42 -11.20
CA ALA A 101 -18.12 13.44 -12.58
C ALA A 101 -18.65 12.05 -13.00
N LEU A 102 -19.73 12.00 -13.79
CA LEU A 102 -20.32 10.73 -14.25
C LEU A 102 -19.30 9.79 -14.91
N ARG A 103 -18.33 10.34 -15.67
CA ARG A 103 -17.24 9.57 -16.30
C ARG A 103 -16.25 8.95 -15.32
N ASN A 104 -16.22 9.45 -14.09
CA ASN A 104 -15.33 9.05 -13.01
C ASN A 104 -16.03 8.14 -11.98
N HIS A 105 -17.32 7.84 -12.19
CA HIS A 105 -18.04 6.86 -11.38
C HIS A 105 -17.32 5.51 -11.40
N LEU A 106 -17.37 4.81 -10.28
CA LEU A 106 -17.00 3.39 -10.23
C LEU A 106 -17.89 2.61 -11.19
N GLN A 107 -17.28 1.78 -12.03
CA GLN A 107 -17.96 0.92 -13.00
C GLN A 107 -17.56 -0.53 -12.75
N PRO A 108 -18.42 -1.51 -13.07
CA PRO A 108 -18.08 -2.91 -12.93
C PRO A 108 -16.87 -3.27 -13.79
N ASN A 109 -15.99 -4.13 -13.26
CA ASN A 109 -14.75 -4.58 -13.93
C ASN A 109 -13.77 -3.45 -14.29
N THR A 110 -13.76 -2.37 -13.50
CA THR A 110 -12.77 -1.30 -13.65
C THR A 110 -12.22 -0.88 -12.29
N PRO A 111 -10.94 -0.52 -12.19
CA PRO A 111 -10.31 -0.19 -10.91
C PRO A 111 -10.73 1.17 -10.32
N GLY A 112 -11.40 2.02 -11.12
CA GLY A 112 -11.81 3.35 -10.70
C GLY A 112 -10.64 4.30 -10.42
N ASP A 113 -9.47 4.08 -11.04
CA ASP A 113 -8.29 4.91 -10.85
C ASP A 113 -8.42 6.25 -11.60
N ASN A 114 -9.12 7.20 -10.98
CA ASN A 114 -9.31 8.54 -11.48
C ASN A 114 -9.20 9.59 -10.36
N ASP A 115 -9.12 10.86 -10.76
CA ASP A 115 -8.82 11.96 -9.85
C ASP A 115 -9.93 12.29 -8.84
N ASP A 116 -11.19 11.99 -9.16
CA ASP A 116 -12.31 12.22 -8.25
C ASP A 116 -12.33 11.15 -7.15
N ILE A 117 -12.22 9.86 -7.53
CA ILE A 117 -12.10 8.74 -6.58
C ILE A 117 -10.86 8.89 -5.70
N ARG A 118 -9.75 9.38 -6.28
CA ARG A 118 -8.50 9.66 -5.55
C ARG A 118 -8.70 10.63 -4.38
N ARG A 119 -9.56 11.64 -4.55
CA ARG A 119 -9.76 12.75 -3.61
C ARG A 119 -11.02 12.63 -2.75
N LEU A 120 -11.89 11.66 -3.07
CA LEU A 120 -13.15 11.44 -2.39
C LEU A 120 -12.94 11.17 -0.89
N ASN A 121 -13.81 11.71 -0.04
CA ASN A 121 -13.88 11.31 1.36
C ASN A 121 -14.92 10.20 1.54
N ALA A 122 -14.51 8.95 1.41
CA ALA A 122 -15.40 7.80 1.52
C ALA A 122 -15.55 7.26 2.96
N LYS A 123 -14.99 7.95 3.95
CA LYS A 123 -14.88 7.43 5.33
C LYS A 123 -16.23 7.02 5.91
N ASN A 124 -17.24 7.88 5.77
CA ASN A 124 -18.56 7.63 6.34
C ASN A 124 -19.30 6.46 5.67
N VAL A 125 -18.96 6.15 4.41
CA VAL A 125 -19.54 5.03 3.67
C VAL A 125 -18.82 3.73 4.00
N ILE A 126 -17.49 3.75 4.10
CA ILE A 126 -16.67 2.56 4.32
C ILE A 126 -16.63 2.15 5.80
N ASP A 127 -16.59 3.11 6.73
CA ASP A 127 -16.43 2.81 8.17
C ASP A 127 -17.50 1.86 8.72
N PRO A 128 -18.80 2.02 8.42
CA PRO A 128 -19.82 1.07 8.87
C PRO A 128 -19.63 -0.36 8.34
N LEU A 129 -18.98 -0.52 7.19
CA LEU A 129 -18.80 -1.81 6.53
C LEU A 129 -17.65 -2.62 7.12
N ILE A 130 -16.58 -1.94 7.56
CA ILE A 130 -15.34 -2.59 8.00
C ILE A 130 -15.02 -2.40 9.50
N ASN A 131 -15.71 -1.49 10.19
CA ASN A 131 -15.52 -1.24 11.61
C ASN A 131 -16.67 -1.81 12.44
N THR A 132 -16.41 -1.98 13.73
CA THR A 132 -17.42 -2.20 14.76
C THR A 132 -17.49 -0.98 15.67
N GLU A 133 -18.71 -0.47 15.88
CA GLU A 133 -18.97 0.75 16.63
C GLU A 133 -18.37 0.67 18.05
N GLY A 134 -17.66 1.72 18.45
CA GLY A 134 -16.97 1.79 19.75
C GLY A 134 -15.70 0.93 19.87
N ILE A 135 -15.39 0.07 18.89
CA ILE A 135 -14.19 -0.80 18.89
C ILE A 135 -13.16 -0.33 17.87
N GLY A 136 -13.59 0.02 16.66
CA GLY A 136 -12.72 0.38 15.54
C GLY A 136 -12.67 -0.73 14.48
N LEU A 137 -11.52 -0.89 13.83
CA LEU A 137 -11.35 -1.80 12.69
C LEU A 137 -11.64 -3.26 13.10
N ASP A 138 -12.56 -3.90 12.38
CA ASP A 138 -12.92 -5.30 12.56
C ASP A 138 -12.34 -6.12 11.41
N ILE A 139 -11.33 -6.93 11.71
CA ILE A 139 -10.58 -7.69 10.70
C ILE A 139 -11.47 -8.68 9.95
N ASN A 140 -12.49 -9.25 10.61
CA ASN A 140 -13.39 -10.20 9.97
C ASN A 140 -14.32 -9.48 8.99
N LYS A 141 -14.85 -8.31 9.37
CA LYS A 141 -15.65 -7.47 8.47
C LYS A 141 -14.82 -6.95 7.30
N LEU A 142 -13.60 -6.48 7.57
CA LEU A 142 -12.68 -6.04 6.53
C LEU A 142 -12.42 -7.16 5.52
N GLN A 143 -12.09 -8.37 6.00
CA GLN A 143 -11.84 -9.50 5.10
C GLN A 143 -13.10 -9.87 4.31
N ALA A 144 -14.26 -9.96 4.96
CA ALA A 144 -15.53 -10.25 4.29
C ALA A 144 -15.91 -9.20 3.24
N TYR A 145 -15.50 -7.95 3.43
CA TYR A 145 -15.65 -6.89 2.44
C TYR A 145 -14.64 -7.04 1.29
N ILE A 146 -13.35 -7.28 1.59
CA ILE A 146 -12.29 -7.51 0.59
C ILE A 146 -12.64 -8.69 -0.32
N ASP A 147 -13.20 -9.77 0.23
CA ASP A 147 -13.59 -10.96 -0.53
C ASP A 147 -14.69 -10.68 -1.58
N GLN A 148 -15.37 -9.54 -1.49
CA GLN A 148 -16.38 -9.10 -2.47
C GLN A 148 -15.79 -8.26 -3.60
N ILE A 149 -14.53 -7.83 -3.50
CA ILE A 149 -13.87 -6.98 -4.50
C ILE A 149 -13.35 -7.87 -5.64
N PRO A 150 -13.88 -7.74 -6.87
CA PRO A 150 -13.35 -8.48 -8.01
C PRO A 150 -11.92 -8.01 -8.36
N PRO A 151 -11.04 -8.90 -8.85
CA PRO A 151 -9.68 -8.54 -9.22
C PRO A 151 -9.58 -7.34 -10.20
N ASP A 152 -10.50 -7.26 -11.16
CA ASP A 152 -10.54 -6.19 -12.17
C ASP A 152 -10.96 -4.82 -11.59
N GLU A 153 -11.47 -4.80 -10.36
CA GLU A 153 -11.84 -3.58 -9.64
C GLU A 153 -10.78 -3.17 -8.60
N ILE A 154 -9.70 -3.92 -8.47
CA ILE A 154 -8.57 -3.57 -7.58
C ILE A 154 -7.74 -2.48 -8.27
N SER A 155 -7.48 -1.38 -7.54
CA SER A 155 -6.60 -0.30 -8.02
C SER A 155 -5.27 -0.81 -8.54
N GLU A 156 -4.83 -0.28 -9.67
CA GLU A 156 -3.51 -0.56 -10.26
C GLU A 156 -2.39 -0.28 -9.24
N ASP A 157 -2.60 0.71 -8.38
CA ASP A 157 -1.63 1.13 -7.38
C ASP A 157 -1.41 0.09 -6.27
N ILE A 158 -2.46 -0.63 -5.86
CA ILE A 158 -2.35 -1.78 -4.95
C ILE A 158 -1.56 -2.91 -5.63
N THR A 159 -1.87 -3.18 -6.90
CA THR A 159 -1.15 -4.19 -7.69
C THR A 159 0.33 -3.85 -7.83
N ASN A 160 0.65 -2.59 -8.13
CA ASN A 160 2.02 -2.09 -8.23
C ASN A 160 2.76 -2.15 -6.89
N MET A 161 2.10 -1.78 -5.78
CA MET A 161 2.66 -1.88 -4.43
C MET A 161 2.98 -3.33 -4.05
N TYR A 162 2.04 -4.25 -4.28
CA TYR A 162 2.21 -5.68 -4.03
C TYR A 162 3.38 -6.25 -4.84
N ASN A 163 3.40 -6.02 -6.15
CA ASN A 163 4.44 -6.50 -7.04
C ASN A 163 5.82 -5.97 -6.65
N PHE A 164 5.90 -4.70 -6.23
CA PHE A 164 7.15 -4.12 -5.76
C PHE A 164 7.64 -4.82 -4.48
N ILE A 165 6.78 -4.96 -3.47
CA ILE A 165 7.16 -5.54 -2.18
C ILE A 165 7.60 -7.00 -2.36
N ILE A 166 6.78 -7.82 -3.04
CA ILE A 166 7.11 -9.24 -3.31
C ILE A 166 8.40 -9.36 -4.12
N GLY A 167 8.64 -8.47 -5.09
CA GLY A 167 9.89 -8.46 -5.86
C GLY A 167 11.15 -8.13 -5.06
N LYS A 168 11.03 -7.75 -3.78
CA LYS A 168 12.15 -7.43 -2.87
C LYS A 168 12.28 -8.38 -1.68
N LEU A 169 11.29 -9.23 -1.42
CA LEU A 169 11.34 -10.28 -0.39
C LEU A 169 12.12 -11.48 -0.90
#